data_AF-A0A316FWR6-F1
#
_entry.id   AF-A0A316FWR6-F1
#
_cell.length_a   1.000
_cell.length_b   1.000
_cell.length_c   1.000
_cell.angle_alpha   90.00
_cell.angle_beta   90.00
_cell.angle_gamma   90.00
#
_symmetry.space_group_name_H-M   'P 1'
#
loop_
_entity.id
_entity.type
_entity.pdbx_description
1 polymer ?
#
loop_
_entity_poly.entity_id
_entity_poly.type
_entity_poly.pdbx_seq_one_letter_code
_entity_poly.pdbx_strand_id
1 'polypeptide(L)'
;MKFMLIIATLIFSSLATTPVFSKDTLSDKEVIDILIKKSIRAYSGNCPCPFNVDRAGRRCGKRSAWSKPGGATPLCYESDVSKQMIKNYRKIHGLDSGDS
;
A
#
# COMPACT_ATOMS: atom_id res chain seq x y z
N MET A 1 -62.21 -31.40 -6.38
CA MET A 1 -61.61 -32.67 -6.84
C MET A 1 -60.22 -32.31 -7.35
N LYS A 2 -59.16 -32.63 -6.59
CA LYS A 2 -58.41 -33.89 -6.76
C LYS A 2 -57.95 -33.97 -8.21
N PHE A 3 -56.82 -33.37 -8.55
CA PHE A 3 -55.50 -34.01 -8.72
C PHE A 3 -54.87 -33.15 -9.84
N MET A 4 -53.59 -32.87 -9.95
CA MET A 4 -52.38 -33.49 -9.49
C MET A 4 -51.34 -32.37 -9.76
N LEU A 5 -50.70 -31.83 -8.74
CA LEU A 5 -49.33 -32.21 -8.42
C LEU A 5 -48.32 -31.88 -9.54
N ILE A 6 -47.37 -31.01 -9.16
CA ILE A 6 -45.99 -30.96 -9.63
C ILE A 6 -45.91 -30.26 -11.00
N ILE A 7 -45.26 -29.10 -11.12
CA ILE A 7 -43.82 -29.03 -11.39
C ILE A 7 -43.25 -27.69 -10.90
N ALA A 8 -42.29 -27.81 -9.98
CA ALA A 8 -41.11 -26.97 -9.81
C ALA A 8 -41.26 -25.49 -9.41
N THR A 9 -41.22 -25.26 -8.09
CA THR A 9 -40.12 -24.50 -7.47
C THR A 9 -39.52 -23.34 -8.29
N LEU A 10 -40.12 -22.15 -8.20
CA LEU A 10 -39.38 -20.89 -8.36
C LEU A 10 -39.53 -20.11 -7.06
N ILE A 11 -38.95 -20.67 -6.00
CA ILE A 11 -38.59 -19.90 -4.82
C ILE A 11 -37.59 -18.88 -5.34
N PHE A 12 -38.06 -17.65 -5.52
CA PHE A 12 -37.25 -16.48 -5.83
C PHE A 12 -36.37 -16.21 -4.60
N SER A 13 -35.37 -17.07 -4.40
CA SER A 13 -34.38 -16.94 -3.35
C SER A 13 -33.50 -15.78 -3.75
N SER A 14 -33.91 -14.59 -3.36
CA SER A 14 -33.07 -13.40 -3.37
C SER A 14 -31.90 -13.65 -2.42
N LEU A 15 -30.84 -14.27 -2.95
CA LEU A 15 -29.50 -14.18 -2.36
C LEU A 15 -29.11 -12.70 -2.44
N ALA A 16 -29.46 -11.94 -1.41
CA ALA A 16 -28.83 -10.66 -1.15
C ALA A 16 -27.38 -10.97 -0.76
N THR A 17 -26.49 -11.02 -1.76
CA THR A 17 -25.05 -11.00 -1.56
C THR A 17 -24.69 -9.65 -0.95
N THR A 18 -24.61 -9.58 0.38
CA THR A 18 -24.01 -8.43 1.05
C THR A 18 -22.53 -8.38 0.65
N PRO A 19 -22.02 -7.25 0.11
CA PRO A 19 -20.59 -7.11 -0.08
C PRO A 19 -19.94 -7.07 1.30
N VAL A 20 -19.21 -8.13 1.64
CA VAL A 20 -18.30 -8.13 2.79
C VAL A 20 -17.14 -7.19 2.47
N PHE A 21 -17.24 -5.95 2.94
CA PHE A 21 -16.15 -4.99 2.84
C PHE A 21 -15.13 -5.34 3.93
N SER A 22 -14.21 -6.26 3.62
CA SER A 22 -13.04 -6.48 4.46
C SER A 22 -12.22 -5.20 4.44
N LYS A 23 -12.07 -4.56 5.61
CA LYS A 23 -11.06 -3.53 5.81
C LYS A 23 -9.70 -4.23 5.67
N ASP A 24 -9.08 -4.13 4.51
CA ASP A 24 -7.67 -4.53 4.35
C ASP A 24 -6.82 -3.66 5.28
N THR A 25 -6.51 -4.21 6.45
CA THR A 25 -5.58 -3.60 7.40
C THR A 25 -4.16 -3.82 6.89
N LEU A 26 -3.55 -2.78 6.31
CA LEU A 26 -2.14 -2.82 5.94
C LEU A 26 -1.28 -3.06 7.19
N SER A 27 -0.29 -3.93 7.09
CA SER A 27 0.80 -4.09 8.06
C SER A 27 1.74 -2.88 8.03
N ASP A 28 2.53 -2.70 9.09
CA ASP A 28 3.53 -1.62 9.14
C ASP A 28 4.56 -1.76 8.01
N LYS A 29 4.93 -3.00 7.66
CA LYS A 29 5.86 -3.27 6.56
C LYS A 29 5.31 -2.78 5.22
N GLU A 30 4.02 -2.99 4.96
CA GLU A 30 3.39 -2.50 3.73
C GLU A 30 3.31 -0.97 3.71
N VAL A 31 2.99 -0.35 4.84
CA VAL A 31 2.99 1.12 4.94
C VAL A 31 4.40 1.69 4.72
N ILE A 32 5.43 1.06 5.29
CA ILE A 32 6.84 1.44 5.09
C ILE A 32 7.21 1.36 3.60
N ASP A 33 6.88 0.25 2.93
CA ASP A 33 7.16 0.06 1.50
C ASP A 33 6.44 1.11 0.64
N ILE A 34 5.18 1.42 0.94
CA ILE A 34 4.43 2.48 0.25
C ILE A 34 5.11 3.84 0.42
N LEU A 35 5.54 4.19 1.64
CA LEU A 35 6.20 5.46 1.93
C LEU A 35 7.54 5.58 1.19
N ILE A 36 8.36 4.53 1.19
CA ILE A 36 9.63 4.47 0.45
C ILE A 36 9.37 4.64 -1.06
N LYS A 37 8.43 3.86 -1.63
CA LYS A 37 8.06 3.96 -3.05
C LYS A 37 7.58 5.36 -3.43
N LYS A 38 6.76 5.98 -2.57
CA LYS A 38 6.25 7.34 -2.77
C LYS A 38 7.40 8.35 -2.75
N SER A 39 8.33 8.23 -1.79
CA SER A 39 9.50 9.12 -1.71
C SER A 39 10.41 8.99 -2.93
N ILE A 40 10.68 7.78 -3.39
CA ILE A 40 11.49 7.53 -4.59
C ILE A 40 10.82 8.11 -5.83
N ARG A 41 9.51 7.92 -5.99
CA ARG A 41 8.74 8.43 -7.13
C ARG A 41 8.66 9.96 -7.15
N ALA A 42 8.61 10.59 -5.97
CA ALA A 42 8.54 12.05 -5.86
C ALA A 42 9.86 12.75 -6.21
N TYR A 43 10.98 12.01 -6.22
CA TYR A 43 12.28 12.59 -6.55
C TYR A 43 12.44 12.76 -8.07
N SER A 44 12.66 14.00 -8.50
CA SER A 44 12.74 14.37 -9.93
C SER A 44 14.08 14.05 -10.60
N GLY A 45 15.11 13.74 -9.81
CA GLY A 45 16.46 13.46 -10.28
C GLY A 45 16.73 11.98 -10.53
N ASN A 46 17.89 11.72 -11.13
CA ASN A 46 18.41 10.36 -11.18
C ASN A 46 19.08 9.98 -9.85
N CYS A 47 19.09 8.70 -9.52
CA CYS A 47 19.71 8.18 -8.30
C CYS A 47 19.16 8.75 -6.97
N PRO A 48 17.86 8.60 -6.65
CA PRO A 48 17.37 8.92 -5.32
C PRO A 48 18.07 8.09 -4.23
N CYS A 49 18.10 6.75 -4.39
CA CYS A 49 18.64 5.83 -3.39
C CYS A 49 19.90 5.08 -3.85
N PRO A 50 20.73 4.57 -2.92
CA PRO A 50 21.99 3.90 -3.24
C PRO A 50 21.80 2.65 -4.12
N PHE A 51 20.69 1.94 -3.94
CA PHE A 51 20.37 0.72 -4.67
C PHE A 51 19.71 0.95 -6.04
N ASN A 52 19.33 2.19 -6.38
CA ASN A 52 18.84 2.46 -7.73
C ASN A 52 19.97 2.29 -8.75
N VAL A 53 19.57 2.10 -10.01
CA VAL A 53 20.47 2.08 -11.16
C VAL A 53 20.19 3.29 -12.03
N ASP A 54 21.23 3.87 -12.61
CA ASP A 54 21.08 4.92 -13.60
C ASP A 54 20.70 4.35 -14.98
N ARG A 55 20.42 5.25 -15.93
CA ARG A 55 20.04 4.89 -17.31
C ARG A 55 21.09 4.05 -18.04
N ALA A 56 22.35 4.07 -17.58
CA ALA A 56 23.43 3.26 -18.13
C ALA A 56 23.60 1.92 -17.38
N GLY A 57 22.67 1.58 -16.48
CA GLY A 57 22.69 0.32 -15.71
C GLY A 57 23.67 0.31 -14.53
N ARG A 58 24.30 1.44 -14.19
CA ARG A 58 25.26 1.48 -13.06
C ARG A 58 24.54 1.74 -11.76
N ARG A 59 24.91 1.01 -10.69
CA ARG A 59 24.43 1.30 -9.33
C ARG A 59 24.78 2.74 -8.92
N CYS A 60 23.83 3.40 -8.28
CA CYS A 60 23.99 4.77 -7.82
C CYS A 60 25.00 4.85 -6.67
N GLY A 61 24.87 3.98 -5.66
CA GLY A 61 25.75 3.92 -4.50
C GLY A 61 25.94 5.30 -3.86
N LYS A 62 27.20 5.69 -3.64
CA LYS A 62 27.59 6.99 -3.06
C LYS A 62 27.16 8.21 -3.90
N ARG A 63 26.77 8.04 -5.16
CA ARG A 63 26.28 9.14 -6.01
C ARG A 63 24.81 9.49 -5.75
N SER A 64 24.10 8.67 -4.98
CA SER A 64 22.68 8.88 -4.68
C SER A 64 22.43 10.14 -3.87
N ALA A 65 21.21 10.68 -3.96
CA ALA A 65 20.78 11.82 -3.14
C ALA A 65 20.91 11.50 -1.65
N TRP A 66 20.41 10.32 -1.24
CA TRP A 66 20.49 9.83 0.14
C TRP A 66 21.93 9.75 0.68
N SER A 67 22.92 9.39 -0.15
CA SER A 67 24.31 9.27 0.29
C SER A 67 25.11 10.58 0.29
N LYS A 68 24.65 11.62 -0.41
CA LYS A 68 25.45 12.84 -0.61
C LYS A 68 25.27 13.82 0.55
N PRO A 69 26.37 14.40 1.10
CA PRO A 69 26.27 15.49 2.07
C PRO A 69 25.51 16.69 1.47
N GLY A 70 24.52 17.21 2.19
CA GLY A 70 23.70 18.35 1.76
C GLY A 70 22.76 18.06 0.58
N GLY A 71 22.61 16.79 0.19
CA GLY A 71 21.64 16.36 -0.82
C GLY A 71 20.21 16.31 -0.30
N ALA A 72 19.27 16.02 -1.20
CA ALA A 72 17.92 15.65 -0.80
C ALA A 72 17.94 14.34 0.01
N THR A 73 16.98 14.18 0.91
CA THR A 73 16.87 13.03 1.82
C THR A 73 15.65 12.17 1.50
N PRO A 74 15.62 11.46 0.36
CA PRO A 74 14.53 10.54 0.08
C PRO A 74 14.54 9.38 1.09
N LEU A 75 13.38 8.77 1.33
CA LEU A 75 13.30 7.53 2.08
C LEU A 75 13.79 6.38 1.20
N CYS A 76 14.77 5.63 1.68
CA CYS A 76 15.39 4.54 0.95
C CYS A 76 15.33 3.22 1.72
N TYR A 77 15.36 3.27 3.05
CA TYR A 77 15.38 2.10 3.91
C TYR A 77 14.26 2.17 4.96
N GLU A 78 13.91 1.02 5.54
CA GLU A 78 12.92 0.96 6.62
C GLU A 78 13.32 1.86 7.80
N SER A 79 14.62 1.98 8.08
CA SER A 79 15.17 2.88 9.12
C SER A 79 14.91 4.36 8.87
N ASP A 80 14.63 4.76 7.63
CA ASP A 80 14.30 6.15 7.29
C ASP A 80 12.83 6.47 7.62
N VAL A 81 12.01 5.44 7.88
CA VAL A 81 10.57 5.60 8.15
C VAL A 81 10.31 5.57 9.65
N SER A 82 9.87 6.72 10.18
CA SER A 82 9.49 6.81 11.60
C SER A 82 8.09 6.23 11.86
N LYS A 83 7.83 5.80 13.10
CA LYS A 83 6.49 5.41 13.56
C LYS A 83 5.44 6.51 13.34
N GLN A 84 5.85 7.77 13.47
CA GLN A 84 4.95 8.91 13.23
C GLN A 84 4.51 8.99 11.76
N MET A 85 5.38 8.64 10.82
CA MET A 85 5.02 8.61 9.40
C MET A 85 4.01 7.51 9.10
N ILE A 86 4.18 6.33 9.73
CA ILE A 86 3.23 5.21 9.63
C ILE A 86 1.87 5.63 10.21
N LYS A 87 1.85 6.18 11.43
CA LYS A 87 0.63 6.69 12.06
C LYS A 87 -0.07 7.75 11.22
N ASN A 88 0.69 8.71 10.69
CA ASN A 88 0.14 9.74 9.81
C ASN A 88 -0.47 9.14 8.56
N TYR A 89 0.21 8.18 7.92
CA TYR A 89 -0.30 7.48 6.75
C TYR A 89 -1.63 6.79 7.05
N ARG A 90 -1.69 6.02 8.14
CA ARG A 90 -2.92 5.31 8.52
C ARG A 90 -4.07 6.28 8.82
N LYS A 91 -3.80 7.39 9.50
CA LYS A 91 -4.78 8.45 9.77
C LYS A 91 -5.37 9.05 8.49
N ILE A 92 -4.53 9.46 7.54
CA ILE A 92 -5.01 10.08 6.29
C ILE A 92 -5.77 9.09 5.40
N HIS A 93 -5.54 7.79 5.57
CA HIS A 93 -6.16 6.72 4.78
C HIS A 93 -7.29 5.98 5.52
N GLY A 94 -7.67 6.42 6.74
CA GLY A 94 -8.76 5.82 7.51
C GLY A 94 -8.48 4.39 8.02
N LEU A 95 -7.21 4.04 8.22
CA LEU A 95 -6.73 2.72 8.61
C LEU A 95 -6.54 2.55 10.14
N ASP A 96 -6.79 3.60 10.94
CA ASP A 96 -6.52 3.66 12.39
C ASP A 96 -7.52 2.87 13.27
N SER A 97 -8.34 1.98 12.72
CA SER A 97 -9.48 1.40 13.44
C SER A 97 -9.18 0.18 14.30
N GLY A 98 -8.19 0.23 15.21
CA GLY A 98 -8.13 -0.77 16.29
C GLY A 98 -6.78 -1.07 16.94
N ASP A 99 -6.13 -0.08 17.57
CA ASP A 99 -5.17 -0.37 18.65
C ASP A 99 -5.24 0.76 19.69
N SER A 100 -6.00 0.52 20.75
CA SER A 100 -6.04 1.29 22.00
C SER A 100 -6.21 0.32 23.15
#